data_AF-A0AAQ3UDI9-F1
#
_entry.id   AF-A0AAQ3UDI9-F1
#
_cell.length_a   1.000
_cell.length_b   1.000
_cell.length_c   1.000
_cell.angle_alpha   90.00
_cell.angle_beta   90.00
_cell.angle_gamma   90.00
#
_symmetry.space_group_name_H-M   'P 1'
#
loop_
_entity.id
_entity.type
_entity.pdbx_description
1 polymer ?
#
loop_
_entity_poly.entity_id
_entity_poly.type
_entity_poly.pdbx_seq_one_letter_code
_entity_poly.pdbx_strand_id
1 'polypeptide(L)' 'MQRPTTEHQQAVKRIIRYVAGTLDHGLYYPRCPGEAHLVGYSDSDHGGDIDTSKSTSGILFFLGKCLVSRAVG' A
#
# COMPACT_ATOMS: atom_id res chain seq x y z
N MET A 1 21.47 -8.59 -24.48
CA MET A 1 22.06 -7.73 -23.43
C MET A 1 21.12 -6.57 -23.16
N GLN A 2 20.73 -6.32 -21.90
CA GLN A 2 20.03 -5.09 -21.54
C GLN A 2 20.98 -3.88 -21.71
N ARG A 3 20.42 -2.73 -22.11
CA ARG A 3 21.13 -1.46 -22.27
C ARG A 3 20.48 -0.42 -21.36
N PRO A 4 20.90 -0.35 -20.07
CA PRO A 4 20.35 0.63 -19.14
C PRO A 4 20.56 2.05 -19.66
N THR A 5 19.50 2.85 -19.67
CA THR A 5 19.59 4.26 -20.06
C THR A 5 19.95 5.14 -18.87
N THR A 6 20.20 6.42 -19.14
CA THR A 6 20.37 7.46 -18.12
C THR A 6 19.17 7.55 -17.18
N GLU A 7 17.95 7.37 -17.68
CA GLU A 7 16.71 7.37 -16.88
C GLU A 7 16.68 6.20 -15.89
N HIS A 8 17.09 5.01 -16.33
CA HIS A 8 17.19 3.83 -15.45
C HIS A 8 18.17 4.10 -14.30
N GLN A 9 19.32 4.71 -14.61
CA GLN A 9 20.32 5.09 -13.61
C GLN A 9 19.79 6.16 -12.63
N GLN A 10 19.03 7.14 -13.12
CA GLN A 10 18.38 8.15 -12.28
C GLN A 10 17.34 7.54 -11.35
N ALA A 11 16.53 6.59 -11.84
CA ALA A 11 15.55 5.87 -11.03
C ALA A 11 16.22 5.11 -9.88
N VAL A 12 17.29 4.36 -10.17
CA VAL A 12 18.07 3.65 -9.15
C VAL A 12 18.66 4.60 -8.11
N LYS A 13 19.26 5.71 -8.55
CA LYS A 13 19.78 6.75 -7.64
C LYS A 13 18.69 7.36 -6.76
N ARG A 14 17.46 7.51 -7.27
CA ARG A 14 16.32 7.98 -6.49
C ARG A 14 15.93 6.97 -5.40
N ILE A 15 15.87 5.68 -5.73
CA ILE A 15 15.57 4.62 -4.77
C ILE A 15 16.60 4.60 -3.65
N ILE A 16 17.90 4.60 -3.99
CA ILE A 16 18.98 4.56 -2.99
C ILE A 16 18.96 5.80 -2.09
N ARG A 17 18.75 7.00 -2.67
CA ARG A 17 18.64 8.23 -1.87
C ARG A 17 17.43 8.22 -0.95
N TYR A 18 16.30 7.68 -1.40
CA TYR A 18 15.14 7.51 -0.54
C TYR A 18 15.46 6.61 0.65
N VAL A 19 16.00 5.40 0.41
CA VAL A 19 16.38 4.47 1.48
C VAL A 19 17.37 5.11 2.46
N ALA A 20 18.40 5.78 1.96
CA ALA A 20 19.39 6.45 2.80
C ALA A 20 18.81 7.62 3.60
N GLY A 21 17.84 8.35 3.04
CA GLY A 21 17.18 9.48 3.69
C GLY A 21 16.05 9.10 4.64
N THR A 22 15.60 7.84 4.63
CA THR A 22 14.50 7.36 5.47
C THR A 22 14.91 6.22 6.41
N LEU A 23 16.19 6.14 6.78
CA LEU A 23 16.70 5.07 7.67
C LEU A 23 16.09 5.12 9.07
N ASP A 24 15.74 6.31 9.54
CA ASP A 24 15.09 6.60 10.81
C ASP A 24 13.55 6.60 10.72
N HIS A 25 13.00 6.44 9.52
CA HIS A 25 11.56 6.39 9.33
C HIS A 25 11.07 4.95 9.52
N GLY A 26 9.99 4.80 10.26
CA GLY A 26 9.33 3.52 10.48
C GLY A 26 7.85 3.69 10.70
N LEU A 27 7.10 2.61 10.52
CA LEU A 27 5.70 2.57 10.93
C LEU A 27 5.65 2.41 12.46
N TYR A 28 4.96 3.32 13.13
CA TYR A 28 4.73 3.25 14.56
C TYR A 28 3.28 2.86 14.84
N TYR A 29 3.12 1.67 15.41
CA TYR A 29 1.83 1.18 15.91
C TYR A 29 1.90 1.18 17.44
N PRO A 30 1.26 2.16 18.12
CA PRO A 30 1.26 2.19 19.57
C PRO A 30 0.62 0.89 20.11
N ARG A 31 1.17 0.36 21.20
CA ARG A 31 0.52 -0.75 21.89
C ARG A 31 -0.79 -0.26 22.49
N CYS A 32 -1.91 -0.82 22.04
CA CYS A 32 -3.22 -0.58 22.63
C CYS A 32 -3.72 -1.87 23.30
N PRO A 33 -3.50 -2.04 24.62
CA PRO A 33 -4.04 -3.19 25.37
C PRO A 33 -5.55 -3.28 25.17
N GLY A 34 -6.05 -4.41 24.67
CA GLY A 34 -7.47 -4.61 24.41
C GLY A 34 -8.02 -4.00 23.11
N GLU A 35 -7.23 -3.26 22.32
CA GLU A 35 -7.65 -2.77 20.99
C GLU A 35 -6.79 -3.30 19.83
N ALA A 36 -5.85 -4.22 20.08
CA ALA A 36 -5.00 -4.82 19.03
C ALA A 36 -5.72 -5.90 18.20
N HIS A 37 -6.94 -5.61 17.75
CA HIS A 37 -7.72 -6.49 16.88
C HIS A 37 -7.40 -6.23 15.41
N LEU A 38 -7.23 -7.28 14.63
CA LEU A 38 -7.15 -7.19 13.17
C LEU A 38 -8.58 -7.17 12.60
N VAL A 39 -8.97 -6.06 11.98
CA VAL A 39 -10.30 -5.85 11.40
C VAL A 39 -10.17 -5.62 9.91
N GLY A 40 -10.89 -6.40 9.11
CA GLY A 40 -10.96 -6.26 7.66
C GLY A 40 -12.30 -5.64 7.23
N TYR A 41 -12.26 -4.67 6.33
CA TYR A 41 -13.42 -4.16 5.61
C TYR A 41 -13.31 -4.55 4.15
N SER A 42 -14.41 -4.98 3.55
CA SER A 42 -14.52 -5.22 2.11
C SER A 42 -15.66 -4.38 1.59
N ASP A 43 -15.42 -3.66 0.51
CA ASP A 43 -16.47 -3.04 -0.28
C ASP A 43 -16.68 -3.81 -1.58
N SER A 44 -17.91 -3.84 -2.06
CA SER A 44 -18.30 -4.44 -3.33
C SER A 44 -19.10 -3.41 -4.10
N ASP A 45 -18.48 -2.79 -5.09
CA ASP A 45 -19.11 -1.84 -6.00
C ASP A 45 -19.84 -2.59 -7.13
N HIS A 46 -21.10 -2.99 -6.89
CA HIS A 46 -21.91 -3.51 -7.98
C HIS A 46 -22.32 -2.37 -8.93
N GLY A 47 -21.60 -2.19 -10.05
CA GLY A 47 -21.96 -1.25 -11.12
C GLY A 47 -20.98 -0.11 -11.41
N GLY A 48 -19.71 -0.20 -10.99
CA GLY A 48 -18.70 0.85 -11.25
C GLY A 48 -18.25 0.99 -12.71
N ASP A 49 -18.51 -0.02 -13.54
CA ASP A 49 -18.15 -0.05 -14.96
C ASP A 49 -19.39 -0.30 -15.82
N ILE A 50 -19.79 0.71 -16.60
CA ILE A 50 -20.96 0.67 -17.50
C ILE A 50 -20.71 -0.28 -18.69
N ASP A 51 -19.46 -0.50 -19.09
CA ASP A 51 -19.10 -1.28 -20.28
C ASP A 51 -18.80 -2.75 -19.95
N THR A 52 -18.17 -3.06 -18.79
CA THR A 52 -17.79 -4.45 -18.46
C THR A 52 -18.35 -5.01 -17.15
N SER A 53 -19.07 -4.21 -16.36
CA SER A 53 -19.63 -4.62 -15.04
C SER A 53 -18.59 -5.26 -14.11
N LYS A 54 -17.30 -4.93 -14.27
CA LYS A 54 -16.25 -5.41 -13.37
C LYS A 54 -16.33 -4.63 -12.07
N SER A 55 -16.70 -5.33 -11.00
CA SER A 55 -16.60 -4.80 -9.65
C SER A 55 -15.13 -4.74 -9.24
N THR A 56 -14.68 -3.55 -8.83
CA THR A 56 -13.41 -3.33 -8.15
C THR A 56 -13.63 -3.57 -6.67
N SER A 57 -13.30 -4.78 -6.20
CA SER A 57 -13.43 -5.09 -4.77
C SER A 57 -12.24 -4.51 -3.99
N GLY A 58 -12.53 -3.55 -3.11
CA GLY A 58 -11.55 -2.96 -2.21
C GLY A 58 -11.56 -3.64 -0.85
N ILE A 59 -10.38 -4.05 -0.36
CA ILE A 59 -10.21 -4.59 0.99
C ILE A 59 -9.28 -3.68 1.79
N LEU A 60 -9.65 -3.36 3.03
CA LEU A 60 -8.85 -2.61 3.98
C LEU A 60 -8.63 -3.43 5.26
N PHE A 61 -7.39 -3.51 5.73
CA PHE A 61 -7.06 -4.16 7.01
C PHE A 61 -6.56 -3.12 8.02
N PHE A 62 -7.13 -3.14 9.22
CA PHE A 62 -6.76 -2.31 10.35
C PHE A 62 -6.25 -3.16 11.51
N LEU A 63 -5.20 -2.70 12.19
CA LEU A 63 -4.79 -3.17 13.51
C LEU A 63 -5.18 -2.11 14.54
N GLY A 64 -6.23 -2.38 15.31
CA GLY A 64 -6.88 -1.35 16.13
C GLY A 64 -7.39 -0.20 15.26
N LYS A 65 -6.89 1.01 15.50
CA LYS A 65 -7.25 2.22 14.73
C LYS A 65 -6.29 2.53 13.58
N CYS A 66 -5.29 1.67 13.33
CA CYS A 66 -4.24 1.91 12.35
C CYS A 66 -4.44 1.06 11.09
N LEU A 67 -4.55 1.68 9.91
CA LEU A 67 -4.57 0.96 8.63
C LEU A 67 -3.19 0.30 8.38
N VAL A 68 -3.18 -1.01 8.13
CA VAL A 68 -1.97 -1.80 7.88
C VAL A 68 -1.85 -2.28 6.44
N SER A 69 -2.96 -2.49 5.74
CA SER A 69 -2.94 -2.94 4.34
C SER A 69 -4.20 -2.52 3.59
N ARG A 70 -4.05 -2.29 2.28
CA ARG A 70 -5.16 -2.14 1.34
C ARG A 70 -4.90 -2.98 0.10
N ALA A 71 -5.93 -3.63 -0.41
CA ALA A 71 -5.93 -4.29 -1.71
C ALA A 71 -7.09 -3.74 -2.54
N VAL A 72 -6.88 -3.58 -3.83
CA VAL A 72 -7.93 -3.28 -4.80
C VAL A 72 -7.81 -4.38 -5.86
N GLY A 73 -8.88 -5.16 -6.00
CA GLY A 73 -9.01 -6.23 -6.99
C GLY A 73 -9.66 -5.75 -8.27
#